data_AF-A0A841NE89-F1
#
_entry.id   AF-A0A841NE89-F1
#
_cell.length_a   1.000
_cell.length_b   1.000
_cell.length_c   1.000
_cell.angle_alpha   90.00
_cell.angle_beta   90.00
_cell.angle_gamma   90.00
#
_symmetry.space_group_name_H-M   'P 1'
#
loop_
_entity.id
_entity.type
_entity.pdbx_description
1 polymer ?
#
loop_
_entity_poly.entity_id
_entity_poly.type
_entity_poly.pdbx_seq_one_letter_code
_entity_poly.pdbx_strand_id
1 'polypeptide(L)'
;MHFYIGFLLPNHMKINVINKRLSFILPLFLLIILSACEKKYQAPDHYAVDLFKDERQQGTAYIMNEEECFDGSELVIASSEVKLADSSKGRGKNFFLYKVRSGKVLKTIRDSVADYPFMFLSDQRLKLKNDSVYLYLKKLEGFRFIAAERNLKYQWLKAAPVYSVKKDK
;
A
#
# COMPACT_ATOMS: atom_id res chain seq x y z
N MET A 1 -34.43 52.69 29.79
CA MET A 1 -34.16 54.14 29.79
C MET A 1 -32.90 54.36 30.62
N HIS A 2 -31.73 54.58 30.00
CA HIS A 2 -31.14 55.91 29.74
C HIS A 2 -30.92 56.70 31.03
N PHE A 3 -29.75 57.25 31.38
CA PHE A 3 -28.40 57.27 30.82
C PHE A 3 -27.49 57.77 31.97
N TYR A 4 -26.22 57.41 31.93
CA TYR A 4 -25.18 57.84 32.87
C TYR A 4 -24.94 59.37 32.80
N ILE A 5 -25.08 60.01 33.96
CA ILE A 5 -24.43 61.28 34.35
C ILE A 5 -22.96 60.94 34.68
N GLY A 6 -21.92 61.72 34.42
CA GLY A 6 -21.77 63.05 33.83
C GLY A 6 -20.29 63.22 33.50
N PHE A 7 -20.01 63.98 32.45
CA PHE A 7 -19.28 65.24 32.53
C PHE A 7 -17.76 65.12 32.40
N LEU A 8 -17.34 65.42 31.18
CA LEU A 8 -15.99 65.68 30.69
C LEU A 8 -15.40 66.95 31.31
N LEU A 9 -14.05 66.99 31.31
CA LEU A 9 -13.11 68.14 31.25
C LEU A 9 -12.26 68.49 32.49
N PRO A 10 -11.04 69.04 32.26
CA PRO A 10 -9.78 68.35 32.56
C PRO A 10 -8.94 69.14 33.56
N ASN A 11 -7.86 68.55 34.09
CA ASN A 11 -6.77 69.35 34.64
C ASN A 11 -5.40 68.72 34.37
N HIS A 12 -4.51 69.60 33.91
CA HIS A 12 -3.14 69.37 33.45
C HIS A 12 -2.28 68.62 34.48
N MET A 13 -1.72 67.48 34.06
CA MET A 13 -0.55 66.90 34.72
C MET A 13 0.65 67.07 33.79
N LYS A 14 1.67 67.79 34.26
CA LYS A 14 2.98 67.92 33.60
C LYS A 14 3.57 66.52 33.47
N ILE A 15 3.53 65.94 32.27
CA ILE A 15 4.22 64.70 31.97
C ILE A 15 5.71 65.04 31.86
N ASN A 16 6.40 64.91 32.98
CA ASN A 16 7.85 64.91 33.00
C ASN A 16 8.31 63.75 32.11
N VAL A 17 9.19 64.03 31.16
CA VAL A 17 9.66 63.12 30.12
C VAL A 17 10.21 61.85 30.77
N ILE A 18 9.39 60.81 30.88
CA ILE A 18 9.87 59.44 31.00
C ILE A 18 10.66 59.22 29.71
N ASN A 19 11.98 59.02 29.85
CA ASN A 19 12.89 58.76 28.73
C ASN A 19 12.19 57.85 27.71
N LYS A 20 11.93 58.35 26.49
CA LYS A 20 11.11 57.66 25.46
C LYS A 20 11.55 56.20 25.24
N ARG A 21 12.82 55.88 25.51
CA ARG A 21 13.36 54.51 25.46
C ARG A 21 12.70 53.55 26.47
N LEU A 22 12.40 54.00 27.69
CA LEU A 22 11.87 53.14 28.76
C LEU A 22 10.38 52.77 28.54
N SER A 23 9.62 53.69 27.94
CA SER A 23 8.19 53.48 27.65
C SER A 23 7.92 52.38 26.62
N PHE A 24 8.87 52.11 25.71
CA PHE A 24 8.75 51.03 24.73
C PHE A 24 9.31 49.69 25.22
N ILE A 25 10.18 49.69 26.23
CA ILE A 25 10.79 48.46 26.76
C ILE A 25 9.81 47.70 27.65
N LEU A 26 9.01 48.40 28.45
CA LEU A 26 8.03 47.79 29.36
C LEU A 26 6.98 46.90 28.65
N PRO A 27 6.28 47.36 27.58
CA PRO A 27 5.32 46.49 26.88
C PRO A 27 5.99 45.33 26.16
N LEU A 28 7.22 45.52 25.66
CA LEU A 28 8.00 44.46 25.01
C LEU A 28 8.38 43.35 26.00
N PHE A 29 8.78 43.73 27.21
CA PHE A 29 9.15 42.78 28.27
C PHE A 29 7.93 41.97 28.76
N LEU A 30 6.76 42.62 28.86
CA LEU A 30 5.50 41.94 29.19
C LEU A 30 5.08 40.93 28.11
N LEU A 31 5.24 41.25 26.81
CA LEU A 31 4.95 40.32 25.72
C LEU A 31 5.86 39.08 25.76
N ILE A 32 7.15 39.26 26.07
CA ILE A 32 8.11 38.14 26.19
C ILE A 32 7.70 37.19 27.32
N ILE A 33 7.35 37.72 28.49
CA ILE A 33 6.91 36.92 29.65
C ILE A 33 5.62 36.15 29.34
N LEU A 34 4.67 36.77 28.64
CA LEU A 34 3.41 36.11 28.25
C LEU A 34 3.62 35.01 27.20
N SER A 35 4.58 35.17 26.29
CA SER A 35 4.92 34.15 25.29
C SER A 35 5.79 33.00 25.81
N ALA A 36 6.44 33.15 26.97
CA ALA A 36 7.32 32.14 27.55
C ALA A 36 6.58 30.98 28.24
N CYS A 37 5.26 31.09 28.42
CA CYS A 37 4.44 30.02 29.00
C CYS A 37 3.92 29.08 27.90
N GLU A 38 4.84 28.35 27.27
CA GLU A 38 4.48 27.25 26.39
C GLU A 38 3.94 26.07 27.23
N LYS A 39 2.62 25.96 27.33
CA LYS A 39 1.99 24.72 27.83
C LYS A 39 2.29 23.60 26.83
N LYS A 40 3.31 22.80 27.12
CA LYS A 40 3.53 21.53 26.41
C LYS A 40 2.32 20.64 26.67
N TYR A 41 1.58 20.31 25.61
CA TYR A 41 0.47 19.38 25.70
C TYR A 41 1.02 18.00 26.08
N GLN A 42 0.90 17.63 27.36
CA GLN A 42 1.06 16.26 27.81
C GLN A 42 -0.24 15.53 27.46
N ALA A 43 -0.18 14.73 26.40
CA ALA A 43 -1.27 13.79 26.12
C ALA A 43 -1.47 12.92 27.36
N PRO A 44 -2.70 12.79 27.90
CA PRO A 44 -2.93 11.93 29.05
C PRO A 44 -2.60 10.47 28.68
N ASP A 45 -1.71 9.83 29.43
CA ASP A 45 -1.25 8.44 29.18
C ASP A 45 -2.41 7.42 29.15
N HIS A 46 -3.58 7.79 29.65
CA HIS A 46 -4.77 6.95 29.73
C HIS A 46 -5.51 6.71 28.40
N TYR A 47 -5.24 7.47 27.33
CA TYR A 47 -5.91 7.28 26.03
C TYR A 47 -5.11 6.46 25.03
N ALA A 48 -3.94 5.94 25.42
CA ALA A 48 -3.13 5.04 24.59
C ALA A 48 -3.64 3.58 24.62
N VAL A 49 -4.89 3.35 25.02
CA VAL A 49 -5.52 2.04 24.92
C VAL A 49 -5.96 1.85 23.47
N ASP A 50 -5.21 1.04 22.74
CA ASP A 50 -5.58 0.64 21.39
C ASP A 50 -6.84 -0.24 21.44
N LEU A 51 -7.97 0.37 21.10
CA LEU A 51 -9.29 -0.27 21.07
C LEU A 51 -9.39 -1.38 20.02
N PHE A 52 -8.44 -1.46 19.10
CA PHE A 52 -8.43 -2.43 18.00
C PHE A 52 -7.38 -3.53 18.19
N LYS A 53 -6.79 -3.64 19.39
CA LYS A 53 -5.75 -4.64 19.68
C LYS A 53 -6.20 -6.07 19.35
N ASP A 54 -7.46 -6.39 19.61
CA ASP A 54 -8.04 -7.71 19.39
C ASP A 54 -8.64 -7.88 17.98
N GLU A 55 -8.94 -6.78 17.28
CA GLU A 55 -9.42 -6.77 15.88
C GLU A 55 -8.27 -6.82 14.87
N ARG A 56 -7.04 -6.56 15.30
CA ARG A 56 -5.82 -6.81 14.52
C ARG A 56 -5.49 -8.31 14.43
N GLN A 57 -6.50 -9.17 14.32
CA GLN A 57 -6.32 -10.51 13.80
C GLN A 57 -5.74 -10.36 12.40
N GLN A 58 -4.44 -10.57 12.33
CA GLN A 58 -3.64 -10.63 11.14
C GLN A 58 -4.17 -11.80 10.34
N GLY A 59 -5.21 -11.55 9.53
CA GLY A 59 -5.81 -12.54 8.65
C GLY A 59 -4.68 -13.05 7.78
N THR A 60 -4.16 -14.21 8.12
CA THR A 60 -3.18 -14.89 7.29
C THR A 60 -3.90 -15.12 5.98
N ALA A 61 -3.44 -14.45 4.93
CA ALA A 61 -3.97 -14.68 3.60
C ALA A 61 -3.85 -16.18 3.35
N TYR A 62 -4.98 -16.84 3.12
CA TYR A 62 -5.02 -18.28 2.88
C TYR A 62 -4.02 -18.61 1.76
N ILE A 63 -3.10 -19.53 2.05
CA ILE A 63 -2.09 -20.03 1.11
C ILE A 63 -2.47 -21.46 0.77
N MET A 64 -2.73 -21.73 -0.50
CA MET A 64 -3.04 -23.08 -0.95
C MET A 64 -1.81 -23.98 -0.83
N ASN A 65 -2.03 -25.24 -0.46
CA ASN A 65 -1.03 -26.30 -0.50
C ASN A 65 -0.73 -26.76 -1.94
N GLU A 66 0.33 -27.54 -2.12
CA GLU A 66 0.75 -28.05 -3.45
C GLU A 66 -0.36 -28.87 -4.13
N GLU A 67 -0.99 -29.78 -3.38
CA GLU A 67 -2.11 -30.61 -3.86
C GLU A 67 -3.33 -29.76 -4.24
N GLU A 68 -3.72 -28.80 -3.38
CA GLU A 68 -4.83 -27.88 -3.66
C GLU A 68 -4.55 -27.01 -4.90
N CYS A 69 -3.30 -26.58 -5.09
CA CYS A 69 -2.88 -25.85 -6.27
C CYS A 69 -2.96 -26.73 -7.52
N PHE A 70 -2.53 -27.98 -7.42
CA PHE A 70 -2.57 -28.94 -8.51
C PHE A 70 -4.01 -29.22 -8.93
N ASP A 71 -4.90 -29.46 -7.97
CA ASP A 71 -6.32 -29.75 -8.19
C ASP A 71 -7.07 -28.54 -8.76
N GLY A 72 -6.86 -27.35 -8.20
CA GLY A 72 -7.47 -26.10 -8.66
C GLY A 72 -6.95 -25.59 -10.00
N SER A 73 -5.85 -26.15 -10.52
CA SER A 73 -5.27 -25.75 -11.81
C SER A 73 -5.81 -26.56 -12.97
N GLU A 74 -6.06 -25.87 -14.08
CA GLU A 74 -6.37 -26.49 -15.38
C GLU A 74 -5.10 -26.93 -16.12
N LEU A 75 -4.00 -26.23 -15.89
CA LEU A 75 -2.71 -26.47 -16.50
C LEU A 75 -1.62 -26.33 -15.44
N VAL A 76 -0.80 -27.36 -15.28
CA VAL A 76 0.37 -27.35 -14.39
C VAL A 76 1.61 -27.61 -15.22
N ILE A 77 2.58 -26.69 -15.15
CA ILE A 77 3.83 -26.77 -15.90
C ILE A 77 5.02 -26.63 -14.96
N ALA A 78 6.03 -27.48 -15.10
CA ALA A 78 7.35 -27.27 -14.53
C ALA A 78 8.23 -26.53 -15.54
N SER A 79 8.67 -25.32 -15.19
CA SER A 79 9.52 -24.50 -16.06
C SER A 79 10.55 -23.69 -15.27
N SER A 80 11.76 -23.59 -15.79
CA SER A 80 12.81 -22.66 -15.34
C SER A 80 12.87 -21.39 -16.20
N GLU A 81 12.24 -21.37 -17.38
CA GLU A 81 12.34 -20.29 -18.36
C GLU A 81 11.12 -19.37 -18.35
N VAL A 82 10.88 -18.76 -17.19
CA VAL A 82 9.77 -17.83 -16.97
C VAL A 82 10.32 -16.43 -16.76
N LYS A 83 9.91 -15.48 -17.61
CA LYS A 83 10.35 -14.08 -17.53
C LYS A 83 9.17 -13.13 -17.47
N LEU A 84 9.30 -12.07 -16.68
CA LEU A 84 8.34 -10.95 -16.68
C LEU A 84 8.42 -10.23 -18.03
N ALA A 85 7.31 -10.12 -18.73
CA ALA A 85 7.20 -9.48 -20.05
C ALA A 85 6.71 -8.03 -19.94
N ASP A 86 5.65 -7.78 -19.16
CA ASP A 86 5.11 -6.43 -18.94
C ASP A 86 4.40 -6.35 -17.58
N SER A 87 4.14 -5.14 -17.10
CA SER A 87 3.33 -4.87 -15.90
C SER A 87 2.42 -3.66 -16.10
N SER A 88 1.20 -3.71 -15.58
CA SER A 88 0.25 -2.59 -15.67
C SER A 88 0.42 -1.53 -14.58
N LYS A 89 1.55 -1.54 -13.85
CA LYS A 89 1.79 -0.65 -12.71
C LYS A 89 1.54 0.81 -13.10
N GLY A 90 0.60 1.45 -12.41
CA GLY A 90 0.23 2.86 -12.63
C GLY A 90 -0.86 3.11 -13.69
N ARG A 91 -1.38 2.07 -14.35
CA ARG A 91 -2.44 2.16 -15.38
C ARG A 91 -3.81 1.68 -14.89
N GLY A 92 -4.02 1.64 -13.56
CA GLY A 92 -5.23 1.11 -12.92
C GLY A 92 -4.97 -0.20 -12.18
N LYS A 93 -5.77 -1.24 -12.45
CA LYS A 93 -5.62 -2.55 -11.81
C LYS A 93 -4.26 -3.15 -12.13
N ASN A 94 -3.48 -3.45 -11.09
CA ASN A 94 -2.15 -4.03 -11.22
C ASN A 94 -2.25 -5.51 -11.66
N PHE A 95 -1.59 -5.84 -12.76
CA PHE A 95 -1.37 -7.18 -13.26
C PHE A 95 0.01 -7.27 -13.90
N PHE A 96 0.52 -8.49 -13.97
CA PHE A 96 1.84 -8.82 -14.47
C PHE A 96 1.70 -9.86 -15.57
N LEU A 97 2.34 -9.63 -16.71
CA LEU A 97 2.42 -10.61 -17.79
C LEU A 97 3.73 -11.36 -17.69
N TYR A 98 3.66 -12.68 -17.71
CA TYR A 98 4.81 -13.56 -17.74
C TYR A 98 4.84 -14.34 -19.04
N LYS A 99 6.03 -14.49 -19.62
CA LYS A 99 6.27 -15.29 -20.82
C LYS A 99 7.00 -16.57 -20.41
N VAL A 100 6.45 -17.70 -20.84
CA VAL A 100 7.03 -19.03 -20.66
C VAL A 100 7.60 -19.48 -22.00
N ARG A 101 8.90 -19.75 -22.03
CA ARG A 101 9.59 -20.15 -23.28
C ARG A 101 9.60 -21.65 -23.50
N SER A 102 9.71 -22.43 -22.44
CA SER A 102 9.77 -23.88 -22.47
C SER A 102 9.35 -24.44 -21.11
N GLY A 103 8.95 -25.72 -21.07
CA GLY A 103 8.58 -26.37 -19.82
C GLY A 103 7.99 -27.76 -20.03
N LYS A 104 7.95 -28.56 -18.97
CA LYS A 104 7.30 -29.87 -18.95
C LYS A 104 5.87 -29.72 -18.44
N VAL A 105 4.89 -30.15 -19.23
CA VAL A 105 3.49 -30.20 -18.80
C VAL A 105 3.29 -31.38 -17.87
N LEU A 106 2.71 -31.15 -16.70
CA LEU A 106 2.42 -32.17 -15.68
C LEU A 106 0.93 -32.51 -15.64
N LYS A 107 0.08 -31.50 -15.80
CA LYS A 107 -1.39 -31.64 -15.86
C LYS A 107 -1.91 -30.74 -16.95
N THR A 108 -2.82 -31.27 -17.78
CA THR A 108 -3.66 -30.48 -18.69
C THR A 108 -5.05 -31.10 -18.70
N ILE A 109 -6.09 -30.26 -18.58
CA ILE A 109 -7.48 -30.69 -18.75
C ILE A 109 -7.89 -30.65 -20.23
N ARG A 110 -7.14 -29.94 -21.08
CA ARG A 110 -7.40 -29.87 -22.52
C ARG A 110 -6.54 -30.85 -23.29
N ASP A 111 -7.10 -31.38 -24.37
CA ASP A 111 -6.43 -32.29 -25.31
C ASP A 111 -5.24 -31.64 -26.04
N SER A 112 -5.15 -30.31 -26.03
CA SER A 112 -4.03 -29.57 -26.63
C SER A 112 -2.87 -29.40 -25.64
N VAL A 113 -1.69 -29.91 -26.01
CA VAL A 113 -0.41 -29.60 -25.35
C VAL A 113 -0.17 -28.09 -25.39
N ALA A 114 0.37 -27.51 -24.31
CA ALA A 114 0.67 -26.09 -24.28
C ALA A 114 1.74 -25.72 -25.33
N ASP A 115 1.34 -24.95 -26.35
CA ASP A 115 2.26 -24.44 -27.37
C ASP A 115 3.17 -23.36 -26.78
N TYR A 116 4.48 -23.55 -26.91
CA TYR A 116 5.48 -22.59 -26.49
C TYR A 116 5.97 -21.71 -27.66
N PRO A 117 6.32 -20.44 -27.44
CA PRO A 117 6.19 -19.70 -26.18
C PRO A 117 4.78 -19.11 -26.00
N PHE A 118 4.25 -19.17 -24.77
CA PHE A 118 2.98 -18.52 -24.44
C PHE A 118 3.13 -17.53 -23.27
N MET A 119 2.09 -16.74 -23.06
CA MET A 119 2.02 -15.76 -21.97
C MET A 119 0.83 -16.04 -21.06
N PHE A 120 1.02 -15.77 -19.77
CA PHE A 120 -0.05 -15.83 -18.77
C PHE A 120 -0.08 -14.55 -17.93
N LEU A 121 -1.25 -14.26 -17.37
CA LEU A 121 -1.49 -13.09 -16.53
C LEU A 121 -1.43 -13.48 -15.06
N SER A 122 -0.84 -12.64 -14.21
CA SER A 122 -0.88 -12.78 -12.76
C SER A 122 -1.34 -11.47 -12.12
N ASP A 123 -2.25 -11.56 -11.15
CA ASP A 123 -2.68 -10.39 -10.35
C ASP A 123 -1.59 -9.98 -9.33
N GLN A 124 -0.67 -10.88 -8.99
CA GLN A 124 0.40 -10.66 -8.03
C GLN A 124 1.79 -10.79 -8.68
N ARG A 125 2.78 -10.10 -8.11
CA ARG A 125 4.17 -10.23 -8.57
C ARG A 125 4.76 -11.55 -8.08
N LEU A 126 4.98 -12.47 -9.00
CA LEU A 126 5.59 -13.77 -8.71
C LEU A 126 7.10 -13.60 -8.44
N LYS A 127 7.56 -14.14 -7.31
CA LYS A 127 8.99 -14.21 -6.95
C LYS A 127 9.59 -15.45 -7.61
N LEU A 128 9.88 -15.35 -8.90
CA LEU A 128 10.52 -16.41 -9.67
C LEU A 128 12.00 -16.51 -9.25
N LYS A 129 12.44 -17.73 -8.94
CA LYS A 129 13.86 -18.07 -8.77
C LYS A 129 14.40 -18.62 -10.08
N ASN A 130 15.72 -18.70 -10.23
CA ASN A 130 16.36 -19.26 -11.43
C ASN A 130 16.20 -20.79 -11.55
N ASP A 131 15.70 -21.46 -10.51
CA ASP A 131 15.41 -22.89 -10.53
C ASP A 131 14.10 -23.21 -11.26
N SER A 132 13.87 -24.49 -11.56
CA SER A 132 12.59 -24.95 -12.10
C SER A 132 11.47 -24.73 -11.07
N VAL A 133 10.36 -24.18 -11.53
CA VAL A 133 9.20 -23.78 -10.72
C VAL A 133 7.94 -24.42 -11.27
N TYR A 134 7.02 -24.79 -10.39
CA TYR A 134 5.67 -25.18 -10.79
C TYR A 134 4.80 -23.96 -11.06
N LEU A 135 4.18 -23.95 -12.24
CA LEU A 135 3.26 -22.94 -12.70
C LEU A 135 1.84 -23.49 -12.61
N TYR A 136 1.04 -22.92 -11.71
CA TYR A 136 -0.35 -23.30 -11.47
C TYR A 136 -1.27 -22.33 -12.21
N LEU A 137 -1.86 -22.80 -13.31
CA LEU A 137 -2.58 -21.96 -14.26
C LEU A 137 -4.04 -22.38 -14.35
N LYS A 138 -4.92 -21.38 -14.36
CA LYS A 138 -6.36 -21.48 -14.65
C LYS A 138 -6.66 -20.81 -15.99
N LYS A 139 -7.80 -21.12 -16.62
CA LYS A 139 -8.29 -20.33 -17.76
C LYS A 139 -8.40 -18.86 -17.39
N LEU A 140 -8.01 -17.99 -18.33
CA LEU A 140 -8.15 -16.55 -18.16
C LEU A 140 -9.63 -16.17 -18.04
N GLU A 141 -9.99 -15.49 -16.95
CA GLU A 141 -11.31 -14.90 -16.74
C GLU A 141 -11.19 -13.38 -16.85
N GLY A 142 -11.75 -12.80 -17.92
CA GLY A 142 -11.74 -11.36 -18.17
C GLY A 142 -10.66 -10.89 -19.16
N PHE A 143 -10.27 -9.62 -19.06
CA PHE A 143 -9.23 -8.97 -19.89
C PHE A 143 -9.37 -9.18 -21.42
N ARG A 144 -10.60 -9.18 -21.95
CA ARG A 144 -10.91 -9.56 -23.35
C ARG A 144 -10.04 -8.86 -24.40
N PHE A 145 -9.79 -7.57 -24.23
CA PHE A 145 -8.99 -6.78 -25.17
C PHE A 145 -7.52 -7.23 -25.22
N ILE A 146 -6.89 -7.37 -24.05
CA ILE A 146 -5.48 -7.79 -23.94
C ILE A 146 -5.33 -9.26 -24.32
N ALA A 147 -6.33 -10.09 -23.98
CA ALA A 147 -6.36 -11.49 -24.31
C ALA A 147 -6.30 -11.74 -25.81
N ALA A 148 -7.05 -10.96 -26.60
CA ALA A 148 -7.03 -11.05 -28.06
C ALA A 148 -5.70 -10.52 -28.66
N GLU A 149 -5.23 -9.36 -28.20
CA GLU A 149 -4.02 -8.73 -28.74
C GLU A 149 -2.73 -9.53 -28.45
N ARG A 150 -2.66 -10.17 -27.26
CA ARG A 150 -1.47 -10.88 -26.78
C ARG A 150 -1.65 -12.40 -26.73
N ASN A 151 -2.77 -12.93 -27.23
CA ASN A 151 -3.12 -14.35 -27.20
C ASN A 151 -3.00 -14.99 -25.79
N LEU A 152 -3.54 -14.30 -24.78
CA LEU A 152 -3.52 -14.78 -23.40
C LEU A 152 -4.66 -15.80 -23.19
N LYS A 153 -4.28 -17.02 -22.83
CA LYS A 153 -5.23 -18.12 -22.57
C LYS A 153 -5.39 -18.44 -21.08
N TYR A 154 -4.35 -18.13 -20.29
CA TYR A 154 -4.22 -18.59 -18.91
C TYR A 154 -3.95 -17.43 -17.95
N GLN A 155 -4.38 -17.63 -16.70
CA GLN A 155 -4.14 -16.77 -15.56
C GLN A 155 -3.53 -17.59 -14.41
N TRP A 156 -2.69 -16.96 -13.61
CA TRP A 156 -2.16 -17.52 -12.37
C TRP A 156 -3.30 -17.87 -11.40
N LEU A 157 -3.21 -19.03 -10.76
CA LEU A 157 -4.18 -19.46 -9.75
C LEU A 157 -4.16 -18.49 -8.56
N LYS A 158 -5.32 -17.94 -8.21
CA LYS A 158 -5.45 -17.03 -7.06
C LYS A 158 -5.07 -17.79 -5.78
N ALA A 159 -4.28 -17.16 -4.91
CA ALA A 159 -3.72 -17.74 -3.68
C ALA A 159 -2.64 -18.83 -3.84
N ALA A 160 -2.26 -19.21 -5.07
CA ALA A 160 -1.17 -20.16 -5.27
C ALA A 160 0.20 -19.49 -5.01
N PRO A 161 1.04 -20.07 -4.11
CA PRO A 161 2.42 -19.65 -3.94
C PRO A 161 3.31 -20.23 -5.06
N VAL A 162 4.53 -19.71 -5.14
CA VAL A 162 5.53 -20.14 -6.13
C VAL A 162 6.33 -21.32 -5.55
N TYR A 163 5.99 -22.54 -5.94
CA TYR A 163 6.69 -23.76 -5.50
C TYR A 163 7.86 -24.11 -6.42
N SER A 164 9.03 -24.39 -5.83
CA SER A 164 10.18 -24.91 -6.55
C SER A 164 10.01 -26.41 -6.82
N VAL A 165 10.36 -26.85 -8.02
CA VAL A 165 10.40 -28.28 -8.35
C VAL A 165 11.49 -28.94 -7.52
N LYS A 166 11.11 -29.95 -6.72
CA LYS A 166 12.09 -30.77 -6.01
C LYS A 166 12.92 -31.48 -7.07
N LYS A 167 14.23 -31.23 -7.10
CA LYS A 167 15.16 -32.01 -7.92
C LYS A 167 15.19 -33.40 -7.29
N ASP A 168 14.68 -34.41 -8.00
CA ASP A 168 14.91 -35.79 -7.62
C ASP A 168 16.44 -35.99 -7.55
N LYS A 169 16.89 -36.49 -6.39
CA LYS A 169 18.31 -36.76 -6.10
C LYS A 169 18.81 -37.93 -6.92
#